data_AF-A0A1J4K828-F1
#
_entry.id   AF-A0A1J4K828-F1
#
_cell.length_a   1.000
_cell.length_b   1.000
_cell.length_c   1.000
_cell.angle_alpha   90.00
_cell.angle_beta   90.00
_cell.angle_gamma   90.00
#
_symmetry.space_group_name_H-M   'P 1'
#
loop_
_entity.id
_entity.type
_entity.pdbx_description
1 polymer ?
#
loop_
_entity_poly.entity_id
_entity_poly.type
_entity_poly.pdbx_seq_one_letter_code
_entity_poly.pdbx_strand_id
1 'polypeptide(L)'
;MIEEPEEDPQDPAPRRKRSEQSKASIRSTSTRNREKGSSDPDIRRIAKLVLKEGNYDEITAENTQPVVQELRKVLTKFQSQSDYVKAEYVDQAIEKVKSHITDTRYQKLKAARADEYSEILKTTKDENIDKKQHWKELIKLAEDKRDEDLSNLQAELDEKYNELAQQLDIGGDVKKIPPKFIKFSSRLVELRVIQQQMVMTERFLEAKRIKAEADELERKEREALKSAYLAYARQTLENFNSQCERKIAVRSEAWERDIQKMKRQYQKDQRSGKRSEDYLEKKVAFLDFEASLDNTSANKKDNNSMNASGSVSKSCDRLSSSGPAKTRSPKNMTNNRIIRPLSERELKFKQRKQANFITYTRRSTSPRTSRRKSYM
;
A
#
# COMPACT_ATOMS: atom_id res chain seq x y z
N MET A 1 -29.91 7.47 18.79
CA MET A 1 -30.62 6.73 17.74
C MET A 1 -29.76 6.85 16.50
N ILE A 2 -29.01 5.79 16.19
CA ILE A 2 -28.13 5.72 15.03
C ILE A 2 -28.88 4.82 14.06
N GLU A 3 -29.42 5.41 13.00
CA GLU A 3 -30.02 4.67 11.89
C GLU A 3 -28.89 3.88 11.21
N GLU A 4 -28.95 2.56 11.35
CA GLU A 4 -28.15 1.64 10.56
C GLU A 4 -28.58 1.75 9.09
N PRO A 5 -27.64 1.97 8.14
CA PRO A 5 -27.98 1.97 6.73
C PRO A 5 -28.35 0.55 6.28
N GLU A 6 -29.55 0.41 5.72
CA GLU A 6 -30.03 -0.81 5.08
C GLU A 6 -29.04 -1.26 3.99
N GLU A 7 -28.52 -2.49 4.12
CA GLU A 7 -27.71 -3.13 3.09
C GLU A 7 -28.59 -3.51 1.90
N ASP A 8 -28.37 -2.84 0.77
CA ASP A 8 -28.97 -3.19 -0.52
C ASP A 8 -28.65 -4.65 -0.90
N PRO A 9 -29.64 -5.43 -1.36
CA PRO A 9 -29.43 -6.80 -1.80
C PRO A 9 -28.55 -6.84 -3.06
N GLN A 10 -27.35 -7.42 -2.93
CA GLN A 10 -26.45 -7.67 -4.05
C GLN A 10 -27.08 -8.63 -5.08
N ASP A 11 -27.33 -8.10 -6.27
CA ASP A 11 -27.75 -8.86 -7.43
C ASP A 11 -26.72 -9.97 -7.78
N PRO A 12 -27.17 -11.22 -8.00
CA PRO A 12 -26.27 -12.31 -8.38
C PRO A 12 -25.68 -12.09 -9.77
N ALA A 13 -24.35 -12.14 -9.84
CA ALA A 13 -23.58 -11.96 -11.07
C ALA A 13 -24.09 -12.81 -12.25
N PRO A 14 -24.19 -12.25 -13.47
CA PRO A 14 -24.72 -12.95 -14.63
C PRO A 14 -23.83 -14.14 -15.02
N ARG A 15 -24.38 -15.35 -14.90
CA ARG A 15 -23.80 -16.60 -15.43
C ARG A 15 -23.57 -16.45 -16.93
N ARG A 16 -22.30 -16.43 -17.35
CA ARG A 16 -21.89 -16.56 -18.76
C ARG A 16 -22.45 -17.88 -19.33
N LYS A 17 -23.51 -17.78 -20.12
CA LYS A 17 -24.00 -18.86 -20.98
C LYS A 17 -22.95 -19.11 -22.07
N ARG A 18 -22.34 -20.29 -22.00
CA ARG A 18 -21.44 -20.83 -23.02
C ARG A 18 -22.33 -21.22 -24.21
N SER A 19 -22.41 -20.36 -25.21
CA SER A 19 -23.12 -20.67 -26.46
C SER A 19 -22.28 -21.64 -27.28
N GLU A 20 -22.65 -22.91 -27.23
CA GLU A 20 -22.33 -23.88 -28.28
C GLU A 20 -23.09 -23.45 -29.54
N GLN A 21 -22.40 -22.81 -30.48
CA GLN A 21 -22.89 -22.66 -31.85
C GLN A 21 -22.17 -23.63 -32.78
N SER A 22 -22.95 -24.63 -33.14
CA SER A 22 -22.91 -25.47 -34.32
C SER A 22 -22.29 -24.88 -35.58
N LYS A 23 -21.41 -25.67 -36.19
CA LYS A 23 -21.26 -25.98 -37.63
C LYS A 23 -22.06 -25.10 -38.61
N ALA A 24 -21.34 -24.35 -39.44
CA ALA A 24 -21.75 -24.05 -40.81
C ALA A 24 -20.53 -24.22 -41.75
N SER A 25 -20.55 -25.32 -42.49
CA SER A 25 -19.66 -25.57 -43.63
C SER A 25 -20.06 -24.63 -44.76
N ILE A 26 -19.38 -23.49 -44.88
CA ILE A 26 -19.52 -22.60 -46.03
C ILE A 26 -18.61 -23.15 -47.12
N ARG A 27 -19.21 -23.96 -47.99
CA ARG A 27 -18.64 -24.43 -49.24
C ARG A 27 -18.68 -23.26 -50.23
N SER A 28 -17.71 -22.36 -50.14
CA SER A 28 -17.53 -21.27 -51.10
C SER A 28 -16.99 -21.83 -52.42
N THR A 29 -17.86 -21.98 -53.40
CA THR A 29 -17.54 -22.11 -54.82
C THR A 29 -16.85 -20.83 -55.29
N SER A 30 -15.52 -20.85 -55.27
CA SER A 30 -14.68 -19.82 -55.88
C SER A 30 -14.75 -19.98 -57.40
N THR A 31 -15.50 -19.08 -58.04
CA THR A 31 -15.54 -18.91 -59.49
C THR A 31 -14.19 -18.42 -60.00
N ARG A 32 -13.63 -19.26 -60.85
CA ARG A 32 -12.32 -19.16 -61.49
C ARG A 32 -12.40 -18.18 -62.67
N ASN A 33 -12.44 -16.87 -62.41
CA ASN A 33 -12.08 -15.89 -63.44
C ASN A 33 -10.56 -15.65 -63.39
N ARG A 34 -9.82 -16.51 -64.11
CA ARG A 34 -8.42 -16.24 -64.48
C ARG A 34 -8.45 -15.18 -65.58
N GLU A 35 -8.48 -13.92 -65.20
CA GLU A 35 -7.99 -12.87 -66.09
C GLU A 35 -6.50 -13.11 -66.30
N LYS A 36 -6.21 -13.65 -67.48
CA LYS A 36 -4.86 -13.91 -67.96
C LYS A 36 -4.29 -12.55 -68.38
N GLY A 37 -3.28 -12.11 -67.64
CA GLY A 37 -2.12 -11.52 -68.29
C GLY A 37 -2.20 -10.04 -68.62
N SER A 38 -2.41 -9.21 -67.61
CA SER A 38 -1.70 -7.95 -67.55
C SER A 38 -1.29 -7.73 -66.11
N SER A 39 -0.11 -8.23 -65.74
CA SER A 39 0.48 -7.83 -64.47
C SER A 39 0.58 -6.31 -64.48
N ASP A 40 -0.03 -5.68 -63.49
CA ASP A 40 -0.06 -4.24 -63.31
C ASP A 40 1.34 -3.64 -63.62
N PRO A 41 1.46 -2.66 -64.54
CA PRO A 41 2.75 -2.07 -64.90
C PRO A 41 3.56 -1.60 -63.67
N ASP A 42 2.88 -1.18 -62.61
CA ASP A 42 3.51 -0.72 -61.37
C ASP A 42 4.19 -1.87 -60.61
N ILE A 43 3.55 -3.04 -60.54
CA ILE A 43 4.12 -4.24 -59.90
C ILE A 43 5.39 -4.69 -60.64
N ARG A 44 5.41 -4.57 -61.97
CA ARG A 44 6.61 -4.86 -62.77
C ARG A 44 7.70 -3.82 -62.56
N ARG A 45 7.35 -2.54 -62.36
CA ARG A 45 8.29 -1.48 -62.02
C ARG A 45 8.96 -1.77 -60.69
N ILE A 46 8.18 -2.06 -59.65
CA ILE A 46 8.65 -2.41 -58.31
C ILE A 46 9.55 -3.64 -58.37
N ALA A 47 9.13 -4.71 -59.06
CA ALA A 47 9.96 -5.92 -59.22
C ALA A 47 11.31 -5.65 -59.91
N LYS A 48 11.35 -4.70 -60.87
CA LYS A 48 12.61 -4.28 -61.51
C LYS A 48 13.47 -3.42 -60.59
N LEU A 49 12.88 -2.52 -59.80
CA LEU A 49 13.60 -1.70 -58.81
C LEU A 49 14.25 -2.59 -57.75
N VAL A 50 13.52 -3.60 -57.24
CA VAL A 50 14.06 -4.59 -56.29
C VAL A 50 15.27 -5.33 -56.87
N LEU A 51 15.21 -5.73 -58.15
CA LEU A 51 16.31 -6.46 -58.80
C LEU A 51 17.50 -5.59 -59.19
N LYS A 52 17.30 -4.31 -59.47
CA LYS A 52 18.36 -3.40 -59.93
C LYS A 52 19.02 -2.65 -58.79
N GLU A 53 18.22 -2.10 -57.91
CA GLU A 53 18.63 -1.15 -56.88
C GLU A 53 18.58 -1.76 -55.48
N GLY A 54 17.93 -2.92 -55.31
CA GLY A 54 17.73 -3.51 -54.00
C GLY A 54 16.85 -2.66 -53.09
N ASN A 55 16.06 -1.73 -53.65
CA ASN A 55 15.15 -0.89 -52.91
C ASN A 55 13.87 -1.67 -52.57
N TYR A 56 13.55 -1.79 -51.28
CA TYR A 56 12.38 -2.51 -50.77
C TYR A 56 11.27 -1.58 -50.25
N ASP A 57 11.48 -0.25 -50.27
CA ASP A 57 10.61 0.73 -49.63
C ASP A 57 9.22 0.81 -50.28
N GLU A 58 9.12 0.56 -51.60
CA GLU A 58 7.84 0.54 -52.34
C GLU A 58 7.01 -0.74 -52.09
N ILE A 59 7.52 -1.70 -51.30
CA ILE A 59 6.83 -2.97 -51.03
C ILE A 59 5.90 -2.82 -49.82
N THR A 60 4.60 -2.84 -50.09
CA THR A 60 3.53 -2.86 -49.09
C THR A 60 3.01 -4.29 -48.86
N ALA A 61 2.26 -4.49 -47.77
CA ALA A 61 1.65 -5.79 -47.48
C ALA A 61 0.67 -6.25 -48.59
N GLU A 62 0.09 -5.31 -49.32
CA GLU A 62 -0.90 -5.56 -50.37
C GLU A 62 -0.24 -5.96 -51.70
N ASN A 63 0.88 -5.32 -52.06
CA ASN A 63 1.60 -5.58 -53.32
C ASN A 63 2.65 -6.70 -53.22
N THR A 64 2.94 -7.19 -52.00
CA THR A 64 3.89 -8.28 -51.72
C THR A 64 3.69 -9.49 -52.63
N GLN A 65 2.49 -10.06 -52.62
CA GLN A 65 2.20 -11.33 -53.27
C GLN A 65 2.31 -11.22 -54.80
N PRO A 66 1.76 -10.18 -55.45
CA PRO A 66 1.93 -10.02 -56.89
C PRO A 66 3.38 -9.68 -57.28
N VAL A 67 4.15 -8.92 -56.47
CA VAL A 67 5.59 -8.68 -56.72
C VAL A 67 6.37 -10.00 -56.65
N VAL A 68 6.14 -10.83 -55.63
CA VAL A 68 6.77 -12.16 -55.51
C VAL A 68 6.40 -13.07 -56.69
N GLN A 69 5.15 -12.99 -57.17
CA GLN A 69 4.72 -13.75 -58.36
C GLN A 69 5.43 -13.27 -59.64
N GLU A 70 5.63 -11.96 -59.81
CA GLU A 70 6.41 -11.42 -60.93
C GLU A 70 7.87 -11.83 -60.87
N LEU A 71 8.50 -11.73 -59.69
CA LEU A 71 9.87 -12.22 -59.49
C LEU A 71 9.99 -13.72 -59.79
N ARG A 72 9.00 -14.53 -59.40
CA ARG A 72 8.95 -15.96 -59.75
C ARG A 72 8.83 -16.21 -61.26
N LYS A 73 8.11 -15.36 -62.00
CA LYS A 73 8.06 -15.44 -63.47
C LYS A 73 9.41 -15.09 -64.09
N VAL A 74 10.14 -14.13 -63.52
CA VAL A 74 11.51 -13.79 -63.95
C VAL A 74 12.47 -14.94 -63.64
N LEU A 75 12.34 -15.55 -62.46
CA LEU A 75 13.10 -16.73 -62.04
C LEU A 75 12.91 -17.91 -63.02
N THR A 76 11.66 -18.27 -63.35
CA THR A 76 11.39 -19.38 -64.28
C THR A 76 11.90 -19.08 -65.70
N LYS A 77 11.89 -17.81 -66.12
CA LYS A 77 12.51 -17.39 -67.39
C LYS A 77 14.02 -17.63 -67.39
N PHE A 78 14.75 -17.21 -66.37
CA PHE A 78 16.20 -17.45 -66.29
C PHE A 78 16.54 -18.94 -66.18
N GLN A 79 15.76 -19.72 -65.42
CA GLN A 79 15.91 -21.17 -65.36
C GLN A 79 15.68 -21.85 -66.72
N SER A 80 14.67 -21.39 -67.49
CA SER A 80 14.43 -21.91 -68.85
C SER A 80 15.54 -21.57 -69.84
N GLN A 81 16.29 -20.50 -69.58
CA GLN A 81 17.47 -20.07 -70.36
C GLN A 81 18.77 -20.69 -69.84
N SER A 82 18.71 -21.56 -68.83
CA SER A 82 19.87 -22.17 -68.16
C SER A 82 20.85 -21.15 -67.53
N ASP A 83 20.39 -19.93 -67.22
CA ASP A 83 21.19 -18.92 -66.51
C ASP A 83 20.95 -19.01 -64.99
N TYR A 84 21.59 -20.01 -64.37
CA TYR A 84 21.36 -20.35 -62.97
C TYR A 84 21.87 -19.28 -61.98
N VAL A 85 22.90 -18.52 -62.33
CA VAL A 85 23.47 -17.47 -61.47
C VAL A 85 22.46 -16.34 -61.28
N LYS A 86 21.84 -15.89 -62.38
CA LYS A 86 20.78 -14.87 -62.30
C LYS A 86 19.52 -15.42 -61.63
N ALA A 87 19.19 -16.70 -61.86
CA ALA A 87 18.08 -17.35 -61.17
C ALA A 87 18.28 -17.32 -59.64
N GLU A 88 19.46 -17.68 -59.15
CA GLU A 88 19.79 -17.64 -57.72
C GLU A 88 19.68 -16.22 -57.15
N TYR A 89 20.18 -15.21 -57.88
CA TYR A 89 20.04 -13.81 -57.46
C TYR A 89 18.57 -13.37 -57.32
N VAL A 90 17.71 -13.78 -58.26
CA VAL A 90 16.27 -13.49 -58.19
C VAL A 90 15.62 -14.21 -57.01
N ASP A 91 16.03 -15.45 -56.72
CA ASP A 91 15.50 -16.20 -55.58
C ASP A 91 15.91 -15.55 -54.24
N GLN A 92 17.18 -15.14 -54.11
CA GLN A 92 17.64 -14.35 -52.96
C GLN A 92 16.86 -13.03 -52.83
N ALA A 93 16.52 -12.37 -53.94
CA ALA A 93 15.69 -11.17 -53.91
C ALA A 93 14.26 -11.48 -53.41
N ILE A 94 13.66 -12.60 -53.83
CA ILE A 94 12.35 -13.06 -53.32
C ILE A 94 12.40 -13.30 -51.82
N GLU A 95 13.45 -13.95 -51.30
CA GLU A 95 13.62 -14.17 -49.87
C GLU A 95 13.77 -12.85 -49.11
N LYS A 96 14.58 -11.91 -49.62
CA LYS A 96 14.75 -10.56 -49.04
C LYS A 96 13.44 -9.77 -49.00
N VAL A 97 12.64 -9.83 -50.06
CA VAL A 97 11.30 -9.22 -50.09
C VAL A 97 10.44 -9.79 -48.96
N LYS A 98 10.37 -11.12 -48.83
CA LYS A 98 9.58 -11.76 -47.76
C LYS A 98 10.07 -11.35 -46.37
N SER A 99 11.38 -11.34 -46.13
CA SER A 99 11.95 -10.90 -44.85
C SER A 99 11.62 -9.43 -44.55
N HIS A 100 11.72 -8.55 -45.55
CA HIS A 100 11.41 -7.13 -45.38
C HIS A 100 9.98 -6.90 -44.90
N ILE A 101 9.01 -7.65 -45.42
CA ILE A 101 7.61 -7.52 -45.01
C ILE A 101 7.37 -8.07 -43.61
N THR A 102 8.00 -9.20 -43.27
CA THR A 102 7.93 -9.73 -41.90
C THR A 102 8.54 -8.75 -40.90
N ASP A 103 9.65 -8.12 -41.26
CA ASP A 103 10.34 -7.13 -40.43
C ASP A 103 9.51 -5.86 -40.28
N THR A 104 8.94 -5.33 -41.36
CA THR A 104 8.03 -4.18 -41.35
C THR A 104 6.81 -4.45 -40.46
N ARG A 105 6.20 -5.63 -40.58
CA ARG A 105 5.05 -6.02 -39.73
C ARG A 105 5.46 -6.11 -38.27
N TYR A 106 6.64 -6.66 -37.98
CA TYR A 106 7.16 -6.78 -36.64
C TYR A 106 7.47 -5.41 -36.01
N GLN A 107 8.05 -4.48 -36.77
CA GLN A 107 8.26 -3.09 -36.37
C GLN A 107 6.95 -2.36 -36.06
N LYS A 108 5.93 -2.50 -36.92
CA LYS A 108 4.59 -1.95 -36.66
C LYS A 108 3.99 -2.49 -35.37
N LEU A 109 4.14 -3.79 -35.11
CA LEU A 109 3.65 -4.41 -33.87
C LEU A 109 4.42 -3.93 -32.64
N LYS A 110 5.75 -3.74 -32.75
CA LYS A 110 6.58 -3.15 -31.69
C LYS A 110 6.15 -1.71 -31.38
N ALA A 111 5.97 -0.88 -32.41
CA ALA A 111 5.53 0.50 -32.27
C ALA A 111 4.16 0.59 -31.58
N ALA A 112 3.18 -0.20 -32.05
CA ALA A 112 1.87 -0.28 -31.40
C ALA A 112 1.95 -0.68 -29.92
N ARG A 113 2.83 -1.64 -29.58
CA ARG A 113 3.06 -2.01 -28.17
C ARG A 113 3.71 -0.90 -27.37
N ALA A 114 4.64 -0.14 -27.95
CA ALA A 114 5.26 0.99 -27.29
C ALA A 114 4.20 2.06 -26.96
N ASP A 115 3.32 2.35 -27.91
CA ASP A 115 2.18 3.26 -27.72
C ASP A 115 1.24 2.77 -26.61
N GLU A 116 0.85 1.49 -26.62
CA GLU A 116 0.04 0.87 -25.57
C GLU A 116 0.69 1.02 -24.17
N TYR A 117 1.98 0.70 -24.04
CA TYR A 117 2.69 0.85 -22.76
C TYR A 117 2.82 2.32 -22.34
N SER A 118 2.94 3.25 -23.29
CA SER A 118 2.98 4.69 -23.01
C SER A 118 1.64 5.21 -22.48
N GLU A 119 0.53 4.69 -23.00
CA GLU A 119 -0.82 5.02 -22.52
C GLU A 119 -1.03 4.48 -21.10
N ILE A 120 -0.68 3.21 -20.87
CA ILE A 120 -0.74 2.58 -19.53
C ILE A 120 0.14 3.34 -18.53
N LEU A 121 1.30 3.84 -18.96
CA LEU A 121 2.17 4.66 -18.10
C LEU A 121 1.50 5.97 -17.71
N LYS A 122 0.84 6.66 -18.64
CA LYS A 122 0.12 7.92 -18.36
C LYS A 122 -1.02 7.68 -17.38
N THR A 123 -1.89 6.69 -17.65
CA THR A 123 -3.00 6.37 -16.75
C THR A 123 -2.52 5.95 -15.36
N THR A 124 -1.44 5.17 -15.28
CA THR A 124 -0.83 4.78 -13.99
C THR A 124 -0.30 5.99 -13.21
N LYS A 125 0.29 6.98 -13.89
CA LYS A 125 0.76 8.23 -13.26
C LYS A 125 -0.40 9.04 -12.70
N ASP A 126 -1.47 9.20 -13.47
CA ASP A 126 -2.67 9.92 -13.05
C ASP A 126 -3.33 9.22 -11.84
N GLU A 127 -3.52 7.90 -11.90
CA GLU A 127 -4.04 7.13 -10.76
C GLU A 127 -3.18 7.26 -9.50
N ASN A 128 -1.84 7.32 -9.65
CA ASN A 128 -0.94 7.49 -8.51
C ASN A 128 -1.02 8.90 -7.92
N ILE A 129 -1.27 9.92 -8.75
CA ILE A 129 -1.54 11.28 -8.29
C ILE A 129 -2.86 11.31 -7.50
N ASP A 130 -3.92 10.71 -8.02
CA ASP A 130 -5.22 10.65 -7.36
C ASP A 130 -5.15 9.91 -6.03
N LYS A 131 -4.51 8.73 -6.01
CA LYS A 131 -4.24 7.98 -4.76
C LYS A 131 -3.45 8.82 -3.76
N LYS A 132 -2.49 9.61 -4.22
CA LYS A 132 -1.69 10.49 -3.37
C LYS A 132 -2.55 11.62 -2.77
N GLN A 133 -3.44 12.21 -3.54
CA GLN A 133 -4.36 13.25 -3.07
C GLN A 133 -5.36 12.66 -2.07
N HIS A 134 -5.98 11.54 -2.41
CA HIS A 134 -6.93 10.83 -1.55
C HIS A 134 -6.33 10.48 -0.18
N TRP A 135 -5.10 9.94 -0.14
CA TRP A 135 -4.43 9.66 1.14
C TRP A 135 -4.15 10.91 1.97
N LYS A 136 -3.83 12.04 1.33
CA LYS A 136 -3.62 13.30 2.06
C LYS A 136 -4.91 13.79 2.68
N GLU A 137 -6.03 13.71 1.95
CA GLU A 137 -7.36 14.07 2.46
C GLU A 137 -7.76 13.18 3.63
N LEU A 138 -7.58 11.86 3.52
CA LEU A 138 -7.88 10.91 4.60
C LEU A 138 -7.05 11.20 5.87
N ILE A 139 -5.75 11.48 5.71
CA ILE A 139 -4.88 11.80 6.84
C ILE A 139 -5.33 13.12 7.48
N LYS A 140 -5.63 14.15 6.68
CA LYS A 140 -6.11 15.43 7.18
C LYS A 140 -7.44 15.28 7.93
N LEU A 141 -8.40 14.56 7.36
CA LEU A 141 -9.69 14.27 8.00
C LEU A 141 -9.50 13.56 9.34
N ALA A 142 -8.53 12.65 9.45
CA ALA A 142 -8.22 11.98 10.71
C ALA A 142 -7.55 12.92 11.74
N GLU A 143 -6.71 13.85 11.28
CA GLU A 143 -6.12 14.90 12.12
C GLU A 143 -7.21 15.85 12.65
N ASP A 144 -8.13 16.29 11.79
CA ASP A 144 -9.27 17.14 12.17
C ASP A 144 -10.17 16.43 13.19
N LYS A 145 -10.49 15.14 12.96
CA LYS A 145 -11.28 14.32 13.91
C LYS A 145 -10.59 14.11 15.25
N ARG A 146 -9.27 13.97 15.27
CA ARG A 146 -8.50 13.89 16.52
C ARG A 146 -8.65 15.19 17.30
N ASP A 147 -8.49 16.33 16.63
CA ASP A 147 -8.51 17.63 17.28
C ASP A 147 -9.90 17.94 17.85
N GLU A 148 -10.96 17.59 17.12
CA GLU A 148 -12.35 17.65 17.60
C GLU A 148 -12.59 16.73 18.81
N ASP A 149 -12.18 15.46 18.74
CA ASP A 149 -12.35 14.48 19.83
C ASP A 149 -11.58 14.90 21.10
N LEU A 150 -10.36 15.42 20.95
CA LEU A 150 -9.57 15.92 22.08
C LEU A 150 -10.17 17.20 22.68
N SER A 151 -10.68 18.11 21.85
CA SER A 151 -11.37 19.32 22.31
C SER A 151 -12.64 18.98 23.09
N ASN A 152 -13.45 18.04 22.58
CA ASN A 152 -14.67 17.59 23.26
C ASN A 152 -14.34 16.90 24.58
N LEU A 153 -13.33 16.02 24.59
CA LEU A 153 -12.87 15.36 25.80
C LEU A 153 -12.38 16.36 26.86
N GLN A 154 -11.66 17.40 26.44
CA GLN A 154 -11.19 18.43 27.34
C GLN A 154 -12.36 19.22 27.96
N ALA A 155 -13.33 19.64 27.14
CA ALA A 155 -14.52 20.33 27.62
C ALA A 155 -15.31 19.50 28.66
N GLU A 156 -15.50 18.20 28.40
CA GLU A 156 -16.17 17.29 29.36
C GLU A 156 -15.40 17.12 30.68
N LEU A 157 -14.06 17.15 30.63
CA LEU A 157 -13.23 17.03 31.83
C LEU A 157 -13.20 18.33 32.63
N ASP A 158 -13.20 19.47 31.95
CA ASP A 158 -13.29 20.80 32.57
C ASP A 158 -14.64 21.00 33.28
N GLU A 159 -15.74 20.55 32.67
CA GLU A 159 -17.07 20.55 33.32
C GLU A 159 -17.05 19.73 34.62
N LYS A 160 -16.55 18.49 34.56
CA LYS A 160 -16.44 17.61 35.75
C LYS A 160 -15.48 18.17 36.80
N TYR A 161 -14.41 18.83 36.38
CA TYR A 161 -13.50 19.53 37.30
C TYR A 161 -14.23 20.64 38.05
N ASN A 162 -15.00 21.45 37.33
CA ASN A 162 -15.78 22.54 37.91
C ASN A 162 -16.87 22.03 38.86
N GLU A 163 -17.57 20.95 38.51
CA GLU A 163 -18.51 20.28 39.40
C GLU A 163 -17.84 19.80 40.69
N LEU A 164 -16.68 19.16 40.58
CA LEU A 164 -15.92 18.65 41.72
C LEU A 164 -15.37 19.79 42.59
N ALA A 165 -14.92 20.88 41.98
CA ALA A 165 -14.47 22.08 42.67
C ALA A 165 -15.62 22.77 43.42
N GLN A 166 -16.82 22.84 42.83
CA GLN A 166 -18.02 23.35 43.47
C GLN A 166 -18.44 22.47 44.66
N GLN A 167 -18.40 21.14 44.51
CA GLN A 167 -18.74 20.20 45.59
C GLN A 167 -17.78 20.29 46.78
N LEU A 168 -16.49 20.58 46.53
CA LEU A 168 -15.47 20.70 47.57
C LEU A 168 -15.42 22.10 48.23
N ASP A 169 -16.22 23.05 47.74
CA ASP A 169 -16.39 24.42 48.26
C ASP A 169 -15.15 24.99 48.96
N ILE A 170 -14.10 25.21 48.16
CA ILE A 170 -12.78 25.67 48.61
C ILE A 170 -12.86 27.09 49.25
N GLY A 171 -14.02 27.76 49.18
CA GLY A 171 -14.30 29.08 49.77
C GLY A 171 -14.14 29.17 51.29
N GLY A 172 -14.04 28.04 52.00
CA GLY A 172 -13.51 28.00 53.36
C GLY A 172 -14.51 28.35 54.48
N ASP A 173 -15.81 28.27 54.20
CA ASP A 173 -16.83 28.36 55.24
C ASP A 173 -16.79 27.12 56.16
N VAL A 174 -16.51 27.34 57.45
CA VAL A 174 -16.38 26.26 58.47
C VAL A 174 -17.66 25.42 58.58
N LYS A 175 -18.83 26.01 58.27
CA LYS A 175 -20.13 25.33 58.33
C LYS A 175 -20.31 24.24 57.26
N LYS A 176 -19.48 24.22 56.22
CA LYS A 176 -19.59 23.28 55.10
C LYS A 176 -18.55 22.17 55.15
N ILE A 177 -17.71 22.14 56.19
CA ILE A 177 -16.74 21.06 56.39
C ILE A 177 -17.50 19.75 56.66
N PRO A 178 -17.25 18.66 55.92
CA PRO A 178 -17.93 17.39 56.16
C PRO A 178 -17.70 16.88 57.59
N PRO A 179 -18.71 16.28 58.25
CA PRO A 179 -18.60 15.81 59.64
C PRO A 179 -17.43 14.86 59.92
N LYS A 180 -16.95 14.14 58.89
CA LYS A 180 -15.77 13.27 59.00
C LYS A 180 -14.50 14.01 59.44
N PHE A 181 -14.40 15.29 59.11
CA PHE A 181 -13.28 16.17 59.47
C PHE A 181 -13.55 16.97 60.75
N ILE A 182 -14.77 16.97 61.31
CA ILE A 182 -15.09 17.69 62.55
C ILE A 182 -14.88 16.74 63.74
N LYS A 183 -13.62 16.47 64.07
CA LYS A 183 -13.25 15.67 65.25
C LYS A 183 -12.37 16.51 66.16
N PHE A 184 -12.92 16.91 67.29
CA PHE A 184 -12.17 17.60 68.35
C PHE A 184 -11.34 16.62 69.16
N SER A 185 -10.27 17.12 69.79
CA SER A 185 -9.48 16.29 70.70
C SER A 185 -10.30 15.90 71.94
N SER A 186 -9.95 14.74 72.53
CA SER A 186 -10.52 14.33 73.82
C SER A 186 -10.32 15.38 74.90
N ARG A 187 -9.19 16.10 74.87
CA ARG A 187 -8.87 17.17 75.81
C ARG A 187 -9.89 18.31 75.75
N LEU A 188 -10.31 18.73 74.56
CA LEU A 188 -11.35 19.76 74.43
C LEU A 188 -12.67 19.28 75.03
N VAL A 189 -13.05 18.04 74.70
CA VAL A 189 -14.30 17.42 75.18
C VAL A 189 -14.30 17.32 76.70
N GLU A 190 -13.20 16.87 77.30
CA GLU A 190 -13.00 16.84 78.76
C GLU A 190 -13.12 18.22 79.39
N LEU A 191 -12.45 19.24 78.85
CA LEU A 191 -12.54 20.62 79.37
C LEU A 191 -13.98 21.14 79.34
N ARG A 192 -14.76 20.82 78.29
CA ARG A 192 -16.19 21.19 78.21
C ARG A 192 -17.04 20.45 79.25
N VAL A 193 -16.76 19.17 79.52
CA VAL A 193 -17.46 18.40 80.57
C VAL A 193 -17.12 18.97 81.96
N ILE A 194 -15.85 19.23 82.25
CA ILE A 194 -15.43 19.82 83.53
C ILE A 194 -16.04 21.22 83.70
N GLN A 195 -16.06 22.04 82.64
CA GLN A 195 -16.73 23.35 82.65
C GLN A 195 -18.20 23.22 83.07
N GLN A 196 -18.95 22.27 82.51
CA GLN A 196 -20.35 22.03 82.87
C GLN A 196 -20.50 21.61 84.34
N GLN A 197 -19.66 20.69 84.82
CA GLN A 197 -19.66 20.26 86.22
C GLN A 197 -19.37 21.41 87.20
N MET A 198 -18.42 22.30 86.86
CA MET A 198 -18.09 23.47 87.69
C MET A 198 -19.22 24.49 87.75
N VAL A 199 -20.00 24.63 86.67
CA VAL A 199 -21.22 25.46 86.67
C VAL A 199 -22.30 24.83 87.55
N MET A 200 -22.51 23.51 87.46
CA MET A 200 -23.50 22.79 88.29
C MET A 200 -23.17 22.82 89.79
N THR A 201 -21.89 22.95 90.14
CA THR A 201 -21.41 23.05 91.54
C THR A 201 -21.21 24.49 92.00
N GLU A 202 -21.72 25.48 91.25
CA GLU A 202 -21.69 26.92 91.56
C GLU A 202 -20.27 27.54 91.66
N ARG A 203 -19.25 26.88 91.11
CA ARG A 203 -17.86 27.36 91.08
C ARG A 203 -17.59 28.23 89.85
N PHE A 204 -18.25 29.39 89.78
CA PHE A 204 -18.28 30.21 88.57
C PHE A 204 -16.91 30.79 88.13
N LEU A 205 -16.03 31.12 89.08
CA LEU A 205 -14.71 31.66 88.75
C LEU A 205 -13.79 30.61 88.10
N GLU A 206 -13.83 29.37 88.59
CA GLU A 206 -13.10 28.24 88.01
C GLU A 206 -13.67 27.88 86.64
N ALA A 207 -15.00 27.80 86.53
CA ALA A 207 -15.69 27.56 85.27
C ALA A 207 -15.33 28.61 84.20
N LYS A 208 -15.18 29.88 84.58
CA LYS A 208 -14.77 30.96 83.66
C LYS A 208 -13.35 30.76 83.12
N ARG A 209 -12.41 30.30 83.95
CA ARG A 209 -11.04 29.99 83.51
C ARG A 209 -11.00 28.81 82.56
N ILE A 210 -11.67 27.72 82.93
CA ILE A 210 -11.75 26.50 82.09
C ILE A 210 -12.45 26.79 80.77
N LYS A 211 -13.48 27.64 80.78
CA LYS A 211 -14.15 28.10 79.55
C LYS A 211 -13.16 28.83 78.63
N ALA A 212 -12.36 29.75 79.15
CA ALA A 212 -11.39 30.49 78.33
C ALA A 212 -10.34 29.56 77.70
N GLU A 213 -9.83 28.58 78.47
CA GLU A 213 -8.90 27.56 77.97
C GLU A 213 -9.54 26.68 76.88
N ALA A 214 -10.78 26.23 77.11
CA ALA A 214 -11.54 25.44 76.14
C ALA A 214 -11.85 26.23 74.86
N ASP A 215 -12.23 27.50 74.96
CA ASP A 215 -12.52 28.38 73.82
C ASP A 215 -11.25 28.64 72.99
N GLU A 216 -10.09 28.82 73.63
CA GLU A 216 -8.81 29.00 72.93
C GLU A 216 -8.38 27.72 72.19
N LEU A 217 -8.48 26.57 72.86
CA LEU A 217 -8.14 25.28 72.28
C LEU A 217 -9.08 24.92 71.13
N GLU A 218 -10.39 25.16 71.29
CA GLU A 218 -11.38 24.98 70.24
C GLU A 218 -11.07 25.85 69.01
N ARG A 219 -10.65 27.10 69.20
CA ARG A 219 -10.26 27.97 68.08
C ARG A 219 -9.09 27.37 67.30
N LYS A 220 -8.03 26.93 68.00
CA LYS A 220 -6.84 26.30 67.38
C LYS A 220 -7.21 25.02 66.63
N GLU A 221 -8.05 24.18 67.23
CA GLU A 221 -8.49 22.94 66.59
C GLU A 221 -9.37 23.21 65.36
N ARG A 222 -10.30 24.15 65.41
CA ARG A 222 -11.11 24.53 64.23
C ARG A 222 -10.24 25.03 63.07
N GLU A 223 -9.20 25.82 63.35
CA GLU A 223 -8.23 26.27 62.35
C GLU A 223 -7.45 25.09 61.76
N ALA A 224 -6.97 24.17 62.60
CA ALA A 224 -6.29 22.95 62.16
C ALA A 224 -7.21 22.07 61.29
N LEU A 225 -8.45 21.82 61.70
CA LEU A 225 -9.42 21.04 60.94
C LEU A 225 -9.75 21.68 59.59
N LYS A 226 -9.91 23.01 59.55
CA LYS A 226 -10.10 23.76 58.29
C LYS A 226 -8.88 23.57 57.36
N SER A 227 -7.67 23.69 57.89
CA SER A 227 -6.44 23.49 57.10
C SER A 227 -6.32 22.07 56.55
N ALA A 228 -6.63 21.05 57.35
CA ALA A 228 -6.61 19.65 56.96
C ALA A 228 -7.65 19.34 55.86
N TYR A 229 -8.86 19.88 55.98
CA TYR A 229 -9.89 19.75 54.94
C TYR A 229 -9.47 20.43 53.63
N LEU A 230 -8.93 21.65 53.69
CA LEU A 230 -8.43 22.34 52.50
C LEU A 230 -7.28 21.58 51.82
N ALA A 231 -6.36 20.99 52.61
CA ALA A 231 -5.30 20.14 52.08
C ALA A 231 -5.87 18.89 51.38
N TYR A 232 -6.85 18.23 51.99
CA TYR A 232 -7.56 17.10 51.39
C TYR A 232 -8.28 17.48 50.08
N ALA A 233 -9.01 18.60 50.07
CA ALA A 233 -9.72 19.09 48.89
C ALA A 233 -8.75 19.39 47.74
N ARG A 234 -7.63 20.07 48.03
CA ARG A 234 -6.56 20.33 47.06
C ARG A 234 -5.95 19.06 46.51
N GLN A 235 -5.61 18.10 47.38
CA GLN A 235 -5.06 16.81 46.95
C GLN A 235 -6.06 16.03 46.09
N THR A 236 -7.35 16.11 46.40
CA THR A 236 -8.40 15.45 45.61
C THR A 236 -8.50 16.06 44.22
N LEU A 237 -8.46 17.40 44.11
CA LEU A 237 -8.45 18.12 42.83
C LEU A 237 -7.18 17.83 42.01
N GLU A 238 -6.01 17.80 42.66
CA GLU A 238 -4.74 17.48 42.01
C GLU A 238 -4.72 16.05 41.46
N ASN A 239 -5.22 15.09 42.24
CA ASN A 239 -5.38 13.71 41.79
C ASN A 239 -6.35 13.60 40.62
N PHE A 240 -7.45 14.35 40.64
CA PHE A 240 -8.41 14.38 39.54
C PHE A 240 -7.81 15.00 38.28
N ASN A 241 -7.09 16.12 38.41
CA ASN A 241 -6.37 16.75 37.30
C ASN A 241 -5.34 15.80 36.69
N SER A 242 -4.54 15.13 37.52
CA SER A 242 -3.57 14.11 37.07
C SER A 242 -4.25 12.96 36.30
N GLN A 243 -5.47 12.56 36.69
CA GLN A 243 -6.25 11.57 35.95
C GLN A 243 -6.76 12.11 34.60
N CYS A 244 -7.16 13.38 34.55
CA CYS A 244 -7.60 14.05 33.32
C CYS A 244 -6.46 14.14 32.31
N GLU A 245 -5.30 14.63 32.74
CA GLU A 245 -4.07 14.69 31.91
C GLU A 245 -3.70 13.31 31.36
N ARG A 246 -3.75 12.27 32.21
CA ARG A 246 -3.47 10.89 31.78
C ARG A 246 -4.48 10.39 30.75
N LYS A 247 -5.77 10.71 30.90
CA LYS A 247 -6.81 10.31 29.93
C LYS A 247 -6.60 10.98 28.58
N ILE A 248 -6.32 12.29 28.57
CA ILE A 248 -6.02 13.06 27.35
C ILE A 248 -4.76 12.50 26.69
N ALA A 249 -3.70 12.25 27.44
CA ALA A 249 -2.44 11.70 26.93
C ALA A 249 -2.65 10.33 26.26
N VAL A 250 -3.32 9.39 26.92
CA VAL A 250 -3.60 8.06 26.36
C VAL A 250 -4.45 8.15 25.09
N ARG A 251 -5.42 9.07 25.06
CA ARG A 251 -6.28 9.27 23.88
C ARG A 251 -5.50 9.89 22.72
N SER A 252 -4.66 10.89 22.99
CA SER A 252 -3.77 11.50 22.00
C SER A 252 -2.80 10.48 21.40
N GLU A 253 -2.13 9.67 22.23
CA GLU A 253 -1.21 8.61 21.78
C GLU A 253 -1.92 7.53 20.94
N ALA A 254 -3.20 7.25 21.21
CA ALA A 254 -3.98 6.33 20.39
C ALA A 254 -4.20 6.89 18.98
N TRP A 255 -4.62 8.15 18.88
CA TRP A 255 -4.78 8.84 17.61
C TRP A 255 -3.46 8.96 16.83
N GLU A 256 -2.37 9.32 17.50
CA GLU A 256 -1.05 9.39 16.86
C GLU A 256 -0.63 8.05 16.27
N ARG A 257 -0.86 6.94 16.99
CA ARG A 257 -0.56 5.60 16.48
C ARG A 257 -1.37 5.29 15.22
N ASP A 258 -2.65 5.66 15.17
CA ASP A 258 -3.51 5.38 14.02
C ASP A 258 -3.18 6.28 12.82
N ILE A 259 -2.93 7.57 13.04
CA ILE A 259 -2.41 8.49 12.01
C ILE A 259 -1.06 8.00 11.48
N GLN A 260 -0.18 7.52 12.35
CA GLN A 260 1.11 6.97 11.93
C GLN A 260 0.95 5.69 11.11
N LYS A 261 0.00 4.81 11.43
CA LYS A 261 -0.33 3.64 10.60
C LYS A 261 -0.80 4.07 9.21
N MET A 262 -1.67 5.07 9.12
CA MET A 262 -2.12 5.63 7.83
C MET A 262 -0.95 6.22 7.04
N LYS A 263 -0.08 7.01 7.67
CA LYS A 263 1.14 7.55 7.04
C LYS A 263 2.08 6.45 6.52
N ARG A 264 2.24 5.34 7.25
CA ARG A 264 3.03 4.18 6.80
C ARG A 264 2.40 3.48 5.60
N GLN A 265 1.07 3.31 5.61
CA GLN A 265 0.34 2.70 4.51
C GLN A 265 0.42 3.57 3.26
N TYR A 266 0.21 4.88 3.39
CA TYR A 266 0.44 5.87 2.34
C TYR A 266 1.84 5.75 1.72
N GLN A 267 2.90 5.71 2.54
CA GLN A 267 4.27 5.57 2.04
C GLN A 267 4.50 4.24 1.32
N LYS A 268 3.90 3.15 1.80
CA LYS A 268 3.99 1.83 1.17
C LYS A 268 3.33 1.86 -0.21
N ASP A 269 2.14 2.44 -0.32
CA ASP A 269 1.41 2.54 -1.57
C ASP A 269 2.11 3.47 -2.56
N GLN A 270 2.67 4.59 -2.09
CA GLN A 270 3.50 5.48 -2.91
C GLN A 270 4.74 4.76 -3.46
N ARG A 271 5.43 3.96 -2.65
CA ARG A 271 6.57 3.15 -3.13
C ARG A 271 6.13 2.08 -4.13
N SER A 272 4.96 1.49 -3.93
CA SER A 272 4.39 0.53 -4.87
C SER A 272 4.08 1.19 -6.22
N GLY A 273 3.40 2.34 -6.20
CA GLY A 273 3.07 3.14 -7.38
C GLY A 273 4.30 3.56 -8.18
N LYS A 274 5.34 4.08 -7.49
CA LYS A 274 6.62 4.41 -8.13
C LYS A 274 7.30 3.21 -8.79
N ARG A 275 7.27 2.03 -8.16
CA ARG A 275 7.85 0.82 -8.77
C ARG A 275 7.11 0.39 -10.03
N SER A 276 5.79 0.55 -10.08
CA SER A 276 5.04 0.29 -11.31
C SER A 276 5.34 1.31 -12.40
N GLU A 277 5.46 2.60 -12.05
CA GLU A 277 5.90 3.65 -12.98
C GLU A 277 7.30 3.34 -13.53
N ASP A 278 8.29 3.11 -12.67
CA ASP A 278 9.67 2.79 -13.06
C ASP A 278 9.74 1.55 -13.98
N TYR A 279 8.88 0.55 -13.74
CA TYR A 279 8.80 -0.64 -14.57
C TYR A 279 8.28 -0.33 -15.98
N LEU A 280 7.19 0.44 -16.05
CA LEU A 280 6.59 0.85 -17.31
C LEU A 280 7.51 1.80 -18.09
N GLU A 281 8.16 2.76 -17.44
CA GLU A 281 9.15 3.64 -18.05
C GLU A 281 10.31 2.87 -18.66
N LYS A 282 10.87 1.90 -17.92
CA LYS A 282 11.91 1.02 -18.45
C LYS A 282 11.41 0.18 -19.62
N LYS A 283 10.14 -0.24 -19.60
CA LYS A 283 9.57 -1.06 -20.67
C LYS A 283 9.37 -0.25 -21.95
N VAL A 284 8.88 0.98 -21.85
CA VAL A 284 8.76 1.92 -22.97
C VAL A 284 10.15 2.25 -23.52
N ALA A 285 11.10 2.68 -22.68
CA ALA A 285 12.46 3.00 -23.10
C ALA A 285 13.18 1.82 -23.78
N PHE A 286 12.94 0.59 -23.32
CA PHE A 286 13.47 -0.61 -23.94
C PHE A 286 12.89 -0.85 -25.34
N LEU A 287 11.57 -0.66 -25.53
CA LEU A 287 10.93 -0.81 -26.84
C LEU A 287 11.37 0.27 -27.82
N ASP A 288 11.55 1.51 -27.35
CA ASP A 288 12.07 2.62 -28.17
C ASP A 288 13.52 2.38 -28.58
N PHE A 289 14.33 1.84 -27.68
CA PHE A 289 15.71 1.44 -27.98
C PHE A 289 15.77 0.31 -29.01
N GLU A 290 14.93 -0.72 -28.88
CA GLU A 290 14.83 -1.80 -29.87
C GLU A 290 14.38 -1.26 -31.24
N ALA A 291 13.41 -0.34 -31.29
CA ALA A 291 12.97 0.28 -32.53
C ALA A 291 14.10 1.11 -33.19
N SER A 292 14.94 1.76 -32.38
CA SER A 292 16.08 2.55 -32.85
C SER A 292 17.20 1.67 -33.43
N LEU A 293 17.50 0.53 -32.80
CA LEU A 293 18.51 -0.42 -33.27
C LEU A 293 18.18 -0.98 -34.66
N ASP A 294 16.91 -1.35 -34.87
CA ASP A 294 16.44 -1.94 -36.13
C ASP A 294 16.66 -0.97 -37.30
N ASN A 295 16.46 0.35 -37.10
CA ASN A 295 16.69 1.38 -38.12
C ASN A 295 18.18 1.60 -38.46
N THR A 296 19.08 1.48 -37.48
CA THR A 296 20.53 1.59 -37.75
C THR A 296 21.13 0.39 -38.48
N SER A 297 20.52 -0.78 -38.39
CA SER A 297 21.02 -2.00 -39.05
C SER A 297 20.79 -1.99 -40.57
N ALA A 298 19.75 -1.30 -41.04
CA ALA A 298 19.44 -1.15 -42.47
C ALA A 298 20.46 -0.29 -43.22
N ASN A 299 21.04 0.73 -42.57
CA ASN A 299 21.94 1.70 -43.22
C ASN A 299 23.43 1.32 -43.22
N LYS A 300 23.83 0.22 -42.56
CA LYS A 300 25.25 -0.10 -42.32
C LYS A 300 25.85 -1.14 -43.27
N LYS A 301 25.10 -1.62 -44.27
CA LYS A 301 25.49 -2.78 -45.07
C LYS A 301 26.34 -2.52 -46.32
N ASP A 302 26.58 -1.25 -46.69
CA ASP A 302 27.25 -0.96 -47.98
C ASP A 302 28.72 -0.51 -47.89
N ASN A 303 29.34 -0.43 -46.71
CA ASN A 303 30.69 0.18 -46.58
C ASN A 303 31.78 -0.67 -45.91
N ASN A 304 31.63 -1.98 -45.74
CA ASN A 304 32.71 -2.79 -45.14
C ASN A 304 32.94 -4.13 -45.85
N SER A 305 33.33 -4.03 -47.13
CA SER A 305 34.05 -5.06 -47.86
C SER A 305 35.50 -4.59 -47.99
N MET A 306 36.46 -5.45 -47.66
CA MET A 306 37.93 -5.23 -47.64
C MET A 306 38.51 -4.79 -46.29
N ASN A 307 38.66 -5.74 -45.37
CA ASN A 307 39.97 -6.08 -44.78
C ASN A 307 39.80 -7.18 -43.73
N ALA A 308 40.01 -8.43 -44.15
CA ALA A 308 40.21 -9.56 -43.26
C ALA A 308 41.67 -10.01 -43.38
N SER A 309 42.47 -9.74 -42.35
CA SER A 309 43.71 -10.49 -42.12
C SER A 309 44.10 -10.45 -40.63
N GLY A 310 44.34 -11.65 -40.08
CA GLY A 310 45.04 -11.89 -38.81
C GLY A 310 44.16 -11.77 -37.55
N SER A 311 44.28 -12.59 -36.51
CA SER A 311 45.13 -13.75 -36.25
C SER A 311 44.58 -14.50 -35.03
N VAL A 312 44.79 -15.81 -35.04
CA VAL A 312 44.62 -16.77 -33.95
C VAL A 312 45.34 -16.35 -32.66
N SER A 313 44.74 -16.62 -31.48
CA SER A 313 45.39 -17.13 -30.23
C SER A 313 44.33 -17.26 -29.12
N LYS A 314 43.89 -18.46 -28.72
CA LYS A 314 44.44 -19.29 -27.62
C LYS A 314 44.76 -18.51 -26.33
N SER A 315 43.98 -18.74 -25.27
CA SER A 315 44.50 -18.97 -23.92
C SER A 315 43.38 -19.46 -23.00
N CYS A 316 43.56 -20.69 -22.58
CA CYS A 316 43.06 -21.28 -21.35
C CYS A 316 43.72 -20.56 -20.16
N ASP A 317 42.95 -20.22 -19.12
CA ASP A 317 43.47 -20.27 -17.75
C ASP A 317 42.38 -20.51 -16.72
N ARG A 318 42.56 -21.64 -16.02
CA ARG A 318 42.01 -21.95 -14.71
C ARG A 318 42.56 -20.95 -13.71
N LEU A 319 41.76 -20.49 -12.75
CA LEU A 319 42.25 -20.26 -11.39
C LEU A 319 41.13 -20.48 -10.37
N SER A 320 41.32 -21.53 -9.61
CA SER A 320 40.74 -21.82 -8.30
C SER A 320 41.12 -20.73 -7.29
N SER A 321 40.15 -20.18 -6.55
CA SER A 321 40.42 -19.57 -5.24
C SER A 321 39.36 -19.95 -4.22
N SER A 322 39.86 -20.56 -3.16
CA SER A 322 39.22 -20.97 -1.91
C SER A 322 38.78 -19.81 -1.00
N GLY A 323 37.55 -19.91 -0.46
CA GLY A 323 37.11 -19.38 0.86
C GLY A 323 37.00 -17.85 1.06
N PRO A 324 36.32 -17.34 2.12
CA PRO A 324 35.78 -18.05 3.28
C PRO A 324 34.28 -17.80 3.58
N ALA A 325 33.81 -18.50 4.61
CA ALA A 325 32.46 -18.54 5.17
C ALA A 325 31.76 -17.17 5.31
N LYS A 326 30.51 -17.10 4.83
CA LYS A 326 29.55 -16.06 5.19
C LYS A 326 28.32 -16.67 5.85
N THR A 327 28.12 -16.24 7.08
CA THR A 327 26.94 -16.36 7.92
C THR A 327 25.63 -16.29 7.14
N ARG A 328 24.79 -17.32 7.33
CA ARG A 328 23.40 -17.37 6.86
C ARG A 328 22.58 -16.28 7.56
N SER A 329 22.42 -15.14 6.92
CA SER A 329 21.29 -14.24 7.19
C SER A 329 20.04 -14.78 6.48
N PRO A 330 18.86 -14.77 7.13
CA PRO A 330 17.63 -15.20 6.47
C PRO A 330 17.29 -14.18 5.39
N LYS A 331 17.42 -14.59 4.12
CA LYS A 331 16.90 -13.84 2.98
C LYS A 331 15.38 -13.78 3.12
N ASN A 332 14.87 -12.63 3.56
CA ASN A 332 13.51 -12.22 3.32
C ASN A 332 13.31 -12.11 1.80
N MET A 333 12.93 -13.22 1.17
CA MET A 333 12.42 -13.21 -0.20
C MET A 333 11.13 -12.39 -0.20
N THR A 334 11.23 -11.12 -0.56
CA THR A 334 10.11 -10.32 -1.01
C THR A 334 9.58 -10.97 -2.28
N ASN A 335 8.58 -11.83 -2.11
CA ASN A 335 7.77 -12.41 -3.17
C ASN A 335 7.05 -11.27 -3.92
N ASN A 336 7.69 -10.71 -4.94
CA ASN A 336 7.01 -10.02 -6.03
C ASN A 336 6.39 -11.07 -6.96
N ARG A 337 5.56 -11.95 -6.39
CA ARG A 337 4.76 -12.89 -7.16
C ARG A 337 3.51 -12.14 -7.56
N ILE A 338 3.42 -11.79 -8.85
CA ILE A 338 2.19 -11.35 -9.51
C ILE A 338 1.04 -12.18 -8.93
N ILE A 339 0.11 -11.54 -8.23
CA ILE A 339 -1.03 -12.18 -7.60
C ILE A 339 -1.95 -12.65 -8.73
N ARG A 340 -1.68 -13.84 -9.27
CA ARG A 340 -2.67 -14.57 -10.04
C ARG A 340 -3.76 -15.00 -9.04
N PRO A 341 -5.05 -14.83 -9.37
CA PRO A 341 -6.11 -15.39 -8.54
C PRO A 341 -5.83 -16.88 -8.34
N LEU A 342 -5.79 -17.31 -7.08
CA LEU A 342 -5.52 -18.70 -6.69
C LEU A 342 -6.54 -19.60 -7.39
N SER A 343 -6.07 -20.70 -7.98
CA SER A 343 -6.98 -21.70 -8.53
C SER A 343 -7.87 -22.27 -7.42
N GLU A 344 -9.07 -22.73 -7.77
CA GLU A 344 -10.02 -23.30 -6.80
C GLU A 344 -9.41 -24.46 -5.99
N ARG A 345 -8.47 -25.20 -6.61
CA ARG A 345 -7.70 -26.27 -5.97
C ARG A 345 -6.75 -25.74 -4.89
N GLU A 346 -6.06 -24.62 -5.14
CA GLU A 346 -5.15 -24.00 -4.17
C GLU A 346 -5.91 -23.36 -3.01
N LEU A 347 -7.10 -22.80 -3.28
CA LEU A 347 -8.02 -22.30 -2.25
C LEU A 347 -8.49 -23.42 -1.32
N LYS A 348 -8.95 -24.55 -1.87
CA LYS A 348 -9.30 -25.75 -1.08
C LYS A 348 -8.12 -26.29 -0.27
N PHE A 349 -6.91 -26.26 -0.83
CA PHE A 349 -5.70 -26.67 -0.12
C PHE A 349 -5.35 -25.73 1.05
N LYS A 350 -5.47 -24.41 0.86
CA LYS A 350 -5.24 -23.41 1.91
C LYS A 350 -6.26 -23.53 3.05
N GLN A 351 -7.54 -23.72 2.71
CA GLN A 351 -8.62 -23.95 3.68
C GLN A 351 -8.37 -25.24 4.48
N ARG A 352 -8.01 -26.35 3.84
CA ARG A 352 -7.65 -27.60 4.54
C ARG A 352 -6.44 -27.43 5.47
N LYS A 353 -5.42 -26.68 5.04
CA LYS A 353 -4.24 -26.40 5.86
C LYS A 353 -4.58 -25.56 7.09
N GLN A 354 -5.45 -24.55 6.95
CA GLN A 354 -5.93 -23.73 8.08
C GLN A 354 -6.79 -24.55 9.05
N ALA A 355 -7.72 -25.36 8.54
CA ALA A 355 -8.54 -26.25 9.35
C ALA A 355 -7.68 -27.25 10.15
N ASN A 356 -6.66 -27.83 9.51
CA ASN A 356 -5.72 -28.74 10.17
C ASN A 356 -4.83 -28.03 11.20
N PHE A 357 -4.41 -26.79 10.96
CA PHE A 357 -3.64 -26.04 11.94
C PHE A 357 -4.45 -25.84 13.22
N ILE A 358 -5.71 -25.44 13.11
CA ILE A 358 -6.60 -25.22 14.26
C ILE A 358 -6.86 -26.52 15.04
N THR A 359 -6.99 -27.67 14.38
CA THR A 359 -7.22 -28.94 15.07
C THR A 359 -5.98 -29.45 15.83
N TYR A 360 -4.76 -29.15 15.36
CA TYR A 360 -3.54 -29.65 16.00
C TYR A 360 -2.87 -28.68 16.97
N THR A 361 -3.09 -27.37 16.90
CA THR A 361 -2.45 -26.40 17.83
C THR A 361 -3.25 -26.08 19.08
N ARG A 362 -4.52 -26.50 19.19
CA ARG A 362 -5.39 -26.14 20.33
C ARG A 362 -5.37 -27.13 21.51
N ARG A 363 -4.50 -28.15 21.51
CA ARG A 363 -4.44 -29.17 22.58
C ARG A 363 -3.15 -29.20 23.44
N SER A 364 -2.20 -28.28 23.30
CA SER A 364 -0.93 -28.35 24.04
C SER A 364 -0.73 -27.34 25.19
N THR A 365 -1.70 -26.48 25.52
CA THR A 365 -1.62 -25.68 26.75
C THR A 365 -2.21 -26.47 27.93
N SER A 366 -1.41 -27.40 28.45
CA SER A 366 -1.62 -28.00 29.76
C SER A 366 -1.65 -26.89 30.83
N PRO A 367 -2.65 -26.85 31.73
CA PRO A 367 -2.71 -25.88 32.80
C PRO A 367 -1.64 -26.20 33.83
N ARG A 368 -0.53 -25.44 33.78
CA ARG A 368 0.54 -25.49 34.76
C ARG A 368 0.01 -24.91 36.08
N THR A 369 -0.41 -25.79 36.99
CA THR A 369 -0.82 -25.45 38.35
C THR A 369 0.36 -24.84 39.11
N SER A 370 0.37 -23.51 39.19
CA SER A 370 1.28 -22.74 40.02
C SER A 370 0.91 -22.92 41.50
N ARG A 371 1.54 -23.90 42.15
CA ARG A 371 1.47 -24.14 43.59
C ARG A 371 2.26 -23.02 44.30
N ARG A 372 1.54 -21.99 44.78
CA ARG A 372 2.07 -20.90 45.61
C ARG A 372 2.48 -21.48 46.97
N LYS A 373 3.78 -21.45 47.28
CA LYS A 373 4.28 -21.68 48.64
C LYS A 373 4.01 -20.42 49.45
N SER A 374 3.17 -20.55 50.48
CA SER A 374 3.03 -19.58 51.55
C SER A 374 4.25 -19.67 52.44
N TYR A 375 4.98 -18.57 52.59
CA TYR A 375 5.86 -18.30 53.72
C TYR A 375 5.46 -16.92 54.25
N MET A 376 5.51 -16.82 55.59
CA MET A 376 4.97 -15.77 56.47
C MET A 376 3.52 -15.99 56.85
#